data_AF-A0A3D1BG12-F1
#
_entry.id   AF-A0A3D1BG12-F1
#
_cell.length_a   1.000
_cell.length_b   1.000
_cell.length_c   1.000
_cell.angle_alpha   90.00
_cell.angle_beta   90.00
_cell.angle_gamma   90.00
#
_symmetry.space_group_name_H-M   'P 1'
#
loop_
_entity.id
_entity.type
_entity.pdbx_description
1 polymer ?
#
loop_
_entity_poly.entity_id
_entity_poly.type
_entity_poly.pdbx_seq_one_letter_code
_entity_poly.pdbx_strand_id
1 'polypeptide(L)'
;MHDAAIAAWSIKGYYDFVRPISAIRFMLAQGQCSDPTKENFSPEGVPLINNVFEIVEAGDPILDSQPQALGMVKVHQWVPNLETGVPSFEWRTGCSWWPYQRPTFVTPPFAGYVSGHSTFSRAAAEVLTYATGSMYFPGGLGTYDIGANDFLAFESGPTESFTLQWATYKDAADQCALSRIWGGIHPPMDDIRGRVVGSQVAERAIAAFEEGANEE
;
A
#
# COMPACT_ATOMS: atom_id res chain seq x y z
N MET A 1 11.34 6.41 -18.03
CA MET A 1 11.20 5.48 -16.87
C MET A 1 12.39 5.54 -15.91
N HIS A 2 13.63 5.54 -16.38
CA HIS A 2 14.80 5.66 -15.51
C HIS A 2 14.82 6.95 -14.67
N ASP A 3 14.44 8.10 -15.24
CA ASP A 3 14.39 9.36 -14.50
C ASP A 3 13.36 9.35 -13.36
N ALA A 4 12.25 8.61 -13.53
CA ALA A 4 11.27 8.41 -12.46
C ALA A 4 11.88 7.59 -11.31
N ALA A 5 12.78 6.65 -11.61
CA ALA A 5 13.51 5.89 -10.60
C ALA A 5 14.50 6.80 -9.87
N ILE A 6 15.28 7.60 -10.61
CA ILE A 6 16.23 8.54 -10.02
C ILE A 6 15.50 9.49 -9.08
N ALA A 7 14.42 10.14 -9.53
CA ALA A 7 13.64 11.05 -8.72
C ALA A 7 13.08 10.37 -7.45
N ALA A 8 12.43 9.21 -7.58
CA ALA A 8 11.86 8.51 -6.44
C ALA A 8 12.93 8.02 -5.45
N TRP A 9 14.09 7.55 -5.92
CA TRP A 9 15.17 7.05 -5.06
C TRP A 9 15.92 8.20 -4.38
N SER A 10 16.13 9.32 -5.06
CA SER A 10 16.69 10.52 -4.44
C SER A 10 15.81 11.02 -3.29
N ILE A 11 14.49 11.04 -3.48
CA ILE A 11 13.53 11.42 -2.42
C ILE A 11 13.59 10.42 -1.26
N LYS A 12 13.60 9.11 -1.56
CA LYS A 12 13.72 8.05 -0.54
C LYS A 12 14.98 8.19 0.29
N GLY A 13 16.12 8.41 -0.36
CA GLY A 13 17.41 8.59 0.32
C GLY A 13 17.46 9.86 1.16
N TYR A 14 16.78 10.93 0.73
CA TYR A 14 16.77 12.19 1.48
C TYR A 14 15.89 12.14 2.74
N TYR A 15 14.68 11.58 2.64
CA TYR A 15 13.72 11.61 3.75
C TYR A 15 13.82 10.42 4.71
N ASP A 16 14.37 9.28 4.27
CA ASP A 16 14.49 8.04 5.04
C ASP A 16 13.22 7.65 5.83
N PHE A 17 12.06 7.84 5.20
CA PHE A 17 10.77 7.77 5.88
C PHE A 17 10.35 6.34 6.25
N VAL A 18 9.73 6.19 7.42
CA VAL A 18 9.28 4.92 8.00
C VAL A 18 8.23 4.19 7.15
N ARG A 19 8.18 2.86 7.26
CA ARG A 19 7.15 2.01 6.63
C ARG A 19 5.96 1.76 7.56
N PRO A 20 4.75 1.48 7.03
CA PRO A 20 3.57 1.21 7.85
C PRO A 20 3.78 0.10 8.89
N ILE A 21 4.47 -0.99 8.54
CA ILE A 21 4.74 -2.09 9.49
C ILE A 21 5.47 -1.61 10.74
N SER A 22 6.50 -0.77 10.59
CA SER A 22 7.27 -0.24 11.70
C SER A 22 6.45 0.75 12.51
N ALA A 23 5.75 1.67 11.83
CA ALA A 23 4.94 2.70 12.48
C ALA A 23 3.76 2.08 13.26
N ILE A 24 2.99 1.19 12.65
CA ILE A 24 1.80 0.57 13.29
C ILE A 24 2.21 -0.28 14.48
N ARG A 25 3.28 -1.07 14.38
CA ARG A 25 3.78 -1.87 15.50
C ARG A 25 4.29 -1.02 16.64
N PHE A 26 5.01 0.06 16.32
CA PHE A 26 5.46 1.02 17.31
C PHE A 26 4.26 1.62 18.04
N MET A 27 3.27 2.15 17.33
CA MET A 27 2.08 2.75 17.94
C MET A 27 1.27 1.73 18.77
N LEU A 28 1.12 0.49 18.29
CA LEU A 28 0.46 -0.59 19.06
C LEU A 28 1.17 -0.89 20.38
N ALA A 29 2.51 -0.81 20.40
CA ALA A 29 3.28 -0.99 21.63
C ALA A 29 3.09 0.16 22.64
N GLN A 30 2.72 1.35 22.18
CA GLN A 30 2.50 2.51 23.04
C GLN A 30 1.11 2.53 23.69
N GLY A 31 0.14 1.77 23.17
CA GLY A 31 -1.26 1.79 23.63
C GLY A 31 -2.16 2.59 22.69
N GLN A 32 -3.07 3.39 23.23
CA GLN A 32 -4.07 4.13 22.44
C GLN A 32 -4.02 5.64 22.66
N CYS A 33 -4.40 6.44 21.65
CA CYS A 33 -4.36 7.91 21.71
C CYS A 33 -5.74 8.60 21.69
N SER A 34 -6.84 7.86 21.83
CA SER A 34 -8.21 8.37 21.72
C SER A 34 -8.86 8.76 23.07
N ASP A 35 -8.56 8.06 24.16
CA ASP A 35 -9.13 8.32 25.48
C ASP A 35 -8.03 8.61 26.51
N PRO A 36 -7.79 9.89 26.86
CA PRO A 36 -6.74 10.28 27.81
C PRO A 36 -7.01 9.88 29.26
N THR A 37 -8.18 9.34 29.57
CA THR A 37 -8.55 8.95 30.95
C THR A 37 -8.18 7.50 31.28
N LYS A 38 -7.81 6.69 30.29
CA LYS A 38 -7.46 5.28 30.46
C LYS A 38 -5.96 5.11 30.76
N GLU A 39 -5.63 4.08 31.52
CA GLU A 39 -4.23 3.78 31.91
C GLU A 39 -3.31 3.47 30.72
N ASN A 40 -3.87 2.95 29.63
CA ASN A 40 -3.16 2.62 28.39
C ASN A 40 -3.10 3.79 27.38
N PHE A 41 -3.36 5.02 27.82
CA PHE A 41 -3.25 6.20 26.97
C PHE A 41 -1.79 6.53 26.67
N SER A 42 -1.50 6.80 25.40
CA SER A 42 -0.26 7.40 24.94
C SER A 42 -0.54 8.33 23.74
N PRO A 43 0.04 9.54 23.69
CA PRO A 43 -0.07 10.40 22.52
C PRO A 43 0.58 9.79 21.25
N GLU A 44 1.45 8.78 21.43
CA GLU A 44 2.10 8.02 20.36
C GLU A 44 1.39 6.69 20.05
N GLY A 45 0.26 6.42 20.72
CA GLY A 45 -0.54 5.22 20.53
C GLY A 45 -1.38 5.23 19.24
N VAL A 46 -2.00 4.10 18.93
CA VAL A 46 -2.96 4.02 17.83
C VAL A 46 -4.29 4.68 18.22
N PRO A 47 -5.03 5.29 17.26
CA PRO A 47 -6.40 5.68 17.53
C PRO A 47 -7.27 4.44 17.72
N LEU A 48 -8.25 4.50 18.62
CA LEU A 48 -9.29 3.49 18.73
C LEU A 48 -10.26 3.64 17.55
N ILE A 49 -10.41 2.56 16.79
CA ILE A 49 -11.25 2.50 15.60
C ILE A 49 -12.02 1.19 15.67
N ASN A 50 -13.36 1.27 15.74
CA ASN A 50 -14.24 0.11 15.80
C ASN A 50 -13.91 -0.88 14.67
N ASN A 51 -13.81 -2.16 15.01
CA ASN A 51 -13.43 -3.28 14.14
C ASN A 51 -12.01 -3.21 13.54
N VAL A 52 -11.13 -2.33 14.07
CA VAL A 52 -9.73 -2.22 13.63
C VAL A 52 -8.78 -2.20 14.82
N PHE A 53 -8.89 -1.19 15.69
CA PHE A 53 -8.07 -1.04 16.90
C PHE A 53 -9.01 -0.87 18.10
N GLU A 54 -9.00 -1.86 18.99
CA GLU A 54 -9.89 -1.91 20.15
C GLU A 54 -9.10 -2.29 21.39
N ILE A 55 -9.68 -2.04 22.57
CA ILE A 55 -9.10 -2.50 23.82
C ILE A 55 -9.55 -3.93 24.09
N VAL A 56 -8.62 -4.74 24.59
CA VAL A 56 -8.93 -6.05 25.16
C VAL A 56 -9.61 -5.83 26.50
N GLU A 57 -10.92 -6.06 26.54
CA GLU A 57 -11.75 -5.92 27.74
C GLU A 57 -11.91 -7.27 28.47
N ALA A 58 -12.37 -7.24 29.72
CA ALA A 58 -12.66 -8.47 30.46
C ALA A 58 -13.72 -9.33 29.73
N GLY A 59 -13.41 -10.62 29.54
CA GLY A 59 -14.26 -11.55 28.79
C GLY A 59 -13.95 -11.64 27.30
N ASP A 60 -12.95 -10.90 26.79
CA ASP A 60 -12.48 -11.07 25.42
C ASP A 60 -11.84 -12.45 25.20
N PRO A 61 -12.21 -13.21 24.15
CA PRO A 61 -11.65 -14.54 23.88
C PRO A 61 -10.13 -14.58 23.75
N ILE A 62 -9.48 -13.46 23.41
CA ILE A 62 -8.01 -13.42 23.32
C ILE A 62 -7.35 -13.71 24.68
N LEU A 63 -8.05 -13.40 25.79
CA LEU A 63 -7.57 -13.61 27.15
C LEU A 63 -7.44 -15.09 27.53
N ASP A 64 -8.18 -15.99 26.86
CA ASP A 64 -8.07 -17.44 27.08
C ASP A 64 -6.67 -17.96 26.75
N SER A 65 -6.03 -17.34 25.75
CA SER A 65 -4.68 -17.68 25.31
C SER A 65 -3.61 -16.71 25.79
N GLN A 66 -3.99 -15.46 26.09
CA GLN A 66 -3.09 -14.37 26.49
C GLN A 66 -3.68 -13.55 27.64
N PRO A 67 -3.72 -14.07 28.88
CA PRO A 67 -4.30 -13.35 30.02
C PRO A 67 -3.67 -11.98 30.28
N GLN A 68 -2.38 -11.83 29.97
CA GLN A 68 -1.64 -10.57 30.10
C GLN A 68 -2.08 -9.49 29.11
N ALA A 69 -2.92 -9.81 28.12
CA ALA A 69 -3.37 -8.87 27.11
C ALA A 69 -4.47 -7.93 27.60
N LEU A 70 -5.03 -8.14 28.79
CA LEU A 70 -6.08 -7.28 29.35
C LEU A 70 -5.61 -5.81 29.38
N GLY A 71 -6.42 -4.92 28.80
CA GLY A 71 -6.10 -3.49 28.68
C GLY A 71 -5.12 -3.15 27.56
N MET A 72 -4.52 -4.12 26.85
CA MET A 72 -3.75 -3.84 25.64
C MET A 72 -4.66 -3.48 24.48
N VAL A 73 -4.08 -2.83 23.47
CA VAL A 73 -4.75 -2.68 22.17
C VAL A 73 -4.65 -3.99 21.38
N LYS A 74 -5.78 -4.46 20.86
CA LYS A 74 -5.89 -5.50 19.85
C LYS A 74 -6.12 -4.87 18.48
N VAL A 75 -5.57 -5.52 17.45
CA VAL A 75 -5.74 -5.17 16.04
C VAL A 75 -6.48 -6.28 15.30
N HIS A 76 -7.48 -5.92 14.50
CA HIS A 76 -8.16 -6.82 13.59
C HIS A 76 -7.42 -6.81 12.25
N GLN A 77 -6.82 -7.93 11.86
CA GLN A 77 -5.93 -7.99 10.71
C GLN A 77 -6.04 -9.27 9.90
N TRP A 78 -5.58 -9.19 8.65
CA TRP A 78 -5.37 -10.34 7.78
C TRP A 78 -4.26 -11.24 8.35
N VAL A 79 -4.52 -12.55 8.34
CA VAL A 79 -3.57 -13.57 8.76
C VAL A 79 -3.46 -14.62 7.65
N PRO A 80 -2.27 -14.83 7.06
CA PRO A 80 -2.09 -15.84 6.02
C PRO A 80 -2.14 -17.25 6.61
N ASN A 81 -2.75 -18.18 5.88
CA ASN A 81 -2.62 -19.61 6.14
C ASN A 81 -1.77 -20.26 5.03
N LEU A 82 -0.50 -20.54 5.33
CA LEU A 82 0.44 -21.10 4.35
C LEU A 82 0.18 -22.58 4.04
N GLU A 83 -0.54 -23.29 4.90
CA GLU A 83 -0.84 -24.71 4.70
C GLU A 83 -2.04 -24.90 3.76
N THR A 84 -3.11 -24.13 3.98
CA THR A 84 -4.35 -24.26 3.19
C THR A 84 -4.46 -23.24 2.06
N GLY A 85 -3.68 -22.15 2.11
CA GLY A 85 -3.82 -21.02 1.22
C GLY A 85 -5.04 -20.14 1.52
N VAL A 86 -5.91 -20.50 2.48
CA VAL A 86 -7.12 -19.74 2.79
C VAL A 86 -6.85 -18.80 3.98
N PRO A 87 -6.79 -17.48 3.78
CA PRO A 87 -6.48 -16.54 4.85
C PRO A 87 -7.65 -16.42 5.84
N SER A 88 -7.36 -15.86 7.02
CA SER A 88 -8.36 -15.45 7.99
C SER A 88 -8.22 -13.96 8.32
N PHE A 89 -9.23 -13.42 9.00
CA PHE A 89 -9.17 -12.09 9.59
C PHE A 89 -9.42 -12.24 11.09
N GLU A 90 -8.45 -11.86 11.91
CA GLU A 90 -8.41 -12.22 13.33
C GLU A 90 -7.98 -11.06 14.20
N TRP A 91 -8.45 -11.08 15.46
CA TRP A 91 -7.96 -10.19 16.50
C TRP A 91 -6.61 -10.69 17.02
N ARG A 92 -5.61 -9.81 17.04
CA ARG A 92 -4.28 -10.08 17.57
C ARG A 92 -3.83 -8.93 18.47
N THR A 93 -2.94 -9.20 19.41
CA THR A 93 -2.40 -8.22 20.37
C THR A 93 -0.92 -7.97 20.12
N GLY A 94 -0.38 -6.91 20.75
CA GLY A 94 1.04 -6.56 20.68
C GLY A 94 1.49 -6.15 19.27
N CYS A 95 2.80 -6.28 19.00
CA CYS A 95 3.44 -5.88 17.74
C CYS A 95 3.22 -6.86 16.59
N SER A 96 2.05 -7.49 16.51
CA SER A 96 1.77 -8.60 15.59
C SER A 96 1.23 -8.17 14.22
N TRP A 97 0.95 -6.88 14.00
CA TRP A 97 0.39 -6.42 12.73
C TRP A 97 1.30 -6.72 11.53
N TRP A 98 0.76 -7.28 10.45
CA TRP A 98 1.48 -7.52 9.19
C TRP A 98 0.71 -6.93 7.98
N PRO A 99 1.42 -6.34 7.00
CA PRO A 99 0.80 -5.94 5.74
C PRO A 99 0.42 -7.16 4.90
N TYR A 100 -0.51 -6.97 3.95
CA TYR A 100 -0.88 -7.99 2.97
C TYR A 100 0.26 -8.23 1.96
N GLN A 101 1.13 -9.18 2.29
CA GLN A 101 2.26 -9.58 1.45
C GLN A 101 2.65 -11.03 1.72
N ARG A 102 3.34 -11.66 0.75
CA ARG A 102 4.05 -12.92 0.98
C ARG A 102 4.87 -12.82 2.26
N PRO A 103 4.77 -13.76 3.21
CA PRO A 103 5.58 -13.72 4.44
C PRO A 103 7.09 -13.69 4.19
N THR A 104 7.55 -14.26 3.08
CA THR A 104 8.96 -14.23 2.64
C THR A 104 9.34 -12.97 1.88
N PHE A 105 8.36 -12.18 1.42
CA PHE A 105 8.60 -10.90 0.78
C PHE A 105 8.63 -9.83 1.88
N VAL A 106 9.81 -9.64 2.44
CA VAL A 106 10.03 -8.58 3.43
C VAL A 106 9.63 -7.23 2.83
N THR A 107 9.00 -6.38 3.65
CA THR A 107 8.80 -4.98 3.32
C THR A 107 10.12 -4.43 2.75
N PRO A 108 10.12 -3.83 1.55
CA PRO A 108 11.37 -3.56 0.86
C PRO A 108 12.36 -2.77 1.73
N PRO A 109 13.66 -3.09 1.72
CA PRO A 109 14.67 -2.53 2.63
C PRO A 109 15.09 -1.11 2.21
N PHE A 110 14.12 -0.25 1.96
CA PHE A 110 14.29 1.16 1.62
C PHE A 110 13.07 1.97 2.08
N ALA A 111 13.32 3.26 2.32
CA ALA A 111 12.35 4.24 2.81
C ALA A 111 11.00 4.21 2.10
N GLY A 112 9.92 4.49 2.84
CA GLY A 112 8.55 4.56 2.34
C GLY A 112 8.36 5.74 1.39
N TYR A 113 8.56 6.95 1.88
CA TYR A 113 8.32 8.16 1.12
C TYR A 113 9.41 8.41 0.07
N VAL A 114 9.12 8.52 -1.22
CA VAL A 114 7.79 8.47 -1.88
C VAL A 114 7.52 7.10 -2.50
N SER A 115 6.26 6.75 -2.80
CA SER A 115 5.92 5.52 -3.51
C SER A 115 6.53 5.49 -4.92
N GLY A 116 7.47 4.57 -5.13
CA GLY A 116 8.07 4.35 -6.45
C GLY A 116 7.04 3.92 -7.48
N HIS A 117 6.14 2.98 -7.11
CA HIS A 117 5.09 2.50 -8.01
C HIS A 117 4.17 3.63 -8.49
N SER A 118 3.77 4.52 -7.57
CA SER A 118 2.96 5.69 -7.90
C SER A 118 3.70 6.66 -8.84
N THR A 119 5.01 6.80 -8.67
CA THR A 119 5.87 7.65 -9.52
C THR A 119 6.00 7.05 -10.93
N PHE A 120 6.31 5.76 -11.00
CA PHE A 120 6.49 5.02 -12.25
C PHE A 120 5.22 4.94 -13.07
N SER A 121 4.13 4.50 -12.46
CA SER A 121 2.87 4.27 -13.16
C SER A 121 2.30 5.58 -13.69
N ARG A 122 2.41 6.67 -12.90
CA ARG A 122 2.01 8.00 -13.35
C ARG A 122 2.86 8.49 -14.52
N ALA A 123 4.19 8.41 -14.42
CA ALA A 123 5.06 8.83 -15.52
C ALA A 123 4.76 8.06 -16.81
N ALA A 124 4.57 6.74 -16.70
CA ALA A 124 4.23 5.90 -17.84
C ALA A 124 2.88 6.28 -18.47
N ALA A 125 1.84 6.57 -17.67
CA ALA A 125 0.53 6.95 -18.18
C ALA A 125 0.55 8.26 -18.99
N GLU A 126 1.29 9.26 -18.51
CA GLU A 126 1.45 10.55 -19.22
C GLU A 126 2.24 10.37 -20.53
N VAL A 127 3.35 9.61 -20.49
CA VAL A 127 4.15 9.33 -21.69
C VAL A 127 3.36 8.51 -22.72
N LEU A 128 2.57 7.52 -22.29
CA LEU A 128 1.71 6.75 -23.19
C LEU A 128 0.64 7.64 -23.81
N THR A 129 0.04 8.54 -23.03
CA THR A 129 -0.94 9.51 -23.53
C THR A 129 -0.35 10.40 -24.61
N TYR A 130 0.87 10.90 -24.38
CA TYR A 130 1.61 11.68 -25.37
C TYR A 130 1.91 10.86 -26.63
N ALA A 131 2.51 9.68 -26.47
CA ALA A 131 2.97 8.86 -27.57
C ALA A 131 1.85 8.34 -28.47
N THR A 132 0.65 8.09 -27.90
CA THR A 132 -0.50 7.60 -28.67
C THR A 132 -1.43 8.72 -29.15
N GLY A 133 -1.23 9.95 -28.66
CA GLY A 133 -2.15 11.08 -28.86
C GLY A 133 -3.52 10.88 -28.19
N SER A 134 -3.65 9.92 -27.28
CA SER A 134 -4.92 9.57 -26.63
C SER A 134 -4.70 9.14 -25.17
N MET A 135 -5.52 9.65 -24.26
CA MET A 135 -5.51 9.21 -22.86
C MET A 135 -6.11 7.81 -22.64
N TYR A 136 -6.83 7.29 -23.64
CA TYR A 136 -7.52 6.00 -23.58
C TYR A 136 -6.61 4.86 -24.03
N PHE A 137 -6.85 3.67 -23.48
CA PHE A 137 -6.29 2.45 -24.05
C PHE A 137 -6.73 2.28 -25.52
N PRO A 138 -5.91 1.64 -26.38
CA PRO A 138 -6.33 1.32 -27.74
C PRO A 138 -7.63 0.52 -27.74
N GLY A 139 -8.62 0.94 -28.54
CA GLY A 139 -9.97 0.37 -28.52
C GLY A 139 -10.87 0.89 -27.39
N GLY A 140 -10.40 1.81 -26.55
CA GLY A 140 -11.18 2.49 -25.51
C GLY A 140 -11.25 1.77 -24.16
N LEU A 141 -10.70 0.55 -24.06
CA LEU A 141 -10.76 -0.26 -22.85
C LEU A 141 -9.56 -1.21 -22.75
N GLY A 142 -8.74 -1.05 -21.71
CA GLY A 142 -7.77 -2.05 -21.29
C GLY A 142 -8.46 -3.07 -20.40
N THR A 143 -8.22 -4.37 -20.64
CA THR A 143 -8.81 -5.46 -19.86
C THR A 143 -7.74 -6.44 -19.38
N TYR A 144 -7.98 -7.06 -18.23
CA TYR A 144 -7.14 -8.12 -17.70
C TYR A 144 -7.99 -9.17 -17.00
N ASP A 145 -7.96 -10.40 -17.50
CA ASP A 145 -8.75 -11.51 -16.96
C ASP A 145 -8.07 -12.15 -15.77
N ILE A 146 -8.85 -12.41 -14.73
CA ILE A 146 -8.41 -13.00 -13.47
C ILE A 146 -9.17 -14.31 -13.27
N GLY A 147 -8.42 -15.41 -13.18
CA GLY A 147 -8.96 -16.74 -12.92
C GLY A 147 -9.21 -16.99 -11.43
N ALA A 148 -10.33 -17.63 -11.12
CA ALA A 148 -10.62 -18.11 -9.77
C ALA A 148 -9.51 -19.05 -9.26
N ASN A 149 -9.05 -18.82 -8.03
CA ASN A 149 -8.07 -19.61 -7.28
C ASN A 149 -6.69 -19.76 -7.94
N ASP A 150 -6.39 -18.99 -9.00
CA ASP A 150 -5.17 -19.16 -9.82
C ASP A 150 -4.43 -17.84 -10.07
N PHE A 151 -4.83 -16.74 -9.42
CA PHE A 151 -4.22 -15.43 -9.67
C PHE A 151 -3.35 -14.93 -8.52
N LEU A 152 -3.81 -15.10 -7.28
CA LEU A 152 -3.08 -14.59 -6.13
C LEU A 152 -1.83 -15.43 -5.87
N ALA A 153 -0.71 -14.75 -5.67
CA ALA A 153 0.58 -15.40 -5.67
C ALA A 153 0.88 -16.14 -4.35
N PHE A 154 0.10 -15.96 -3.30
CA PHE A 154 0.44 -16.43 -1.95
C PHE A 154 -0.74 -16.80 -1.06
N GLU A 155 -1.93 -16.85 -1.65
CA GLU A 155 -3.14 -17.38 -1.05
C GLU A 155 -4.04 -17.88 -2.19
N SER A 156 -4.96 -18.78 -1.87
CA SER A 156 -5.96 -19.26 -2.81
C SER A 156 -6.97 -18.15 -3.06
N GLY A 157 -6.91 -17.55 -4.25
CA GLY A 157 -7.92 -16.60 -4.68
C GLY A 157 -7.62 -15.95 -6.01
N PRO A 158 -8.54 -15.10 -6.49
CA PRO A 158 -9.87 -14.83 -5.91
C PRO A 158 -10.82 -16.04 -5.98
N THR A 159 -11.91 -16.09 -5.22
CA THR A 159 -12.85 -17.23 -5.23
C THR A 159 -13.68 -17.34 -6.52
N GLU A 160 -13.77 -16.26 -7.29
CA GLU A 160 -14.51 -16.17 -8.54
C GLU A 160 -13.64 -15.51 -9.61
N SER A 161 -13.83 -15.91 -10.87
CA SER A 161 -13.16 -15.27 -12.00
C SER A 161 -13.82 -13.93 -12.30
N PHE A 162 -13.03 -12.92 -12.63
CA PHE A 162 -13.53 -11.61 -13.05
C PHE A 162 -12.53 -10.93 -13.99
N THR A 163 -12.95 -9.83 -14.61
CA THR A 163 -12.11 -9.04 -15.52
C THR A 163 -11.91 -7.65 -14.93
N LEU A 164 -10.65 -7.24 -14.76
CA LEU A 164 -10.31 -5.84 -14.50
C LEU A 164 -10.40 -5.03 -15.79
N GLN A 165 -10.84 -3.78 -15.65
CA GLN A 165 -11.07 -2.91 -16.79
C GLN A 165 -10.62 -1.47 -16.48
N TRP A 166 -9.98 -0.82 -17.44
CA TRP A 166 -9.52 0.57 -17.33
C TRP A 166 -9.79 1.30 -18.65
N ALA A 167 -10.45 2.46 -18.58
CA ALA A 167 -10.66 3.26 -19.78
C ALA A 167 -9.37 3.97 -20.22
N THR A 168 -8.64 4.53 -19.24
CA THR A 168 -7.46 5.36 -19.48
C THR A 168 -6.19 4.77 -18.87
N TYR A 169 -5.03 5.14 -19.41
CA TYR A 169 -3.74 4.79 -18.79
C TYR A 169 -3.64 5.31 -17.35
N LYS A 170 -4.29 6.45 -17.08
CA LYS A 170 -4.38 7.07 -15.75
C LYS A 170 -5.16 6.20 -14.77
N ASP A 171 -6.27 5.58 -15.18
CA ASP A 171 -7.04 4.67 -14.32
C ASP A 171 -6.19 3.47 -13.88
N ALA A 172 -5.45 2.88 -14.83
CA ALA A 172 -4.54 1.77 -14.53
C ALA A 172 -3.39 2.21 -13.61
N ALA A 173 -2.82 3.40 -13.85
CA ALA A 173 -1.77 3.95 -13.00
C ALA A 173 -2.24 4.25 -11.58
N ASP A 174 -3.47 4.75 -11.42
CA ASP A 174 -4.08 5.05 -10.12
C ASP A 174 -4.42 3.78 -9.35
N GLN A 175 -4.90 2.73 -10.02
CA GLN A 175 -5.09 1.44 -9.36
C GLN A 175 -3.75 0.80 -8.96
N CYS A 176 -2.70 0.91 -9.79
CA CYS A 176 -1.35 0.47 -9.43
C CYS A 176 -0.84 1.18 -8.16
N ALA A 177 -1.06 2.48 -8.05
CA ALA A 177 -0.75 3.27 -6.86
C ALA A 177 -1.53 2.81 -5.61
N LEU A 178 -2.87 2.72 -5.73
CA LEU A 178 -3.76 2.29 -4.64
C LEU A 178 -3.43 0.88 -4.14
N SER A 179 -3.01 -0.02 -5.04
CA SER A 179 -2.63 -1.39 -4.67
C SER A 179 -1.55 -1.44 -3.59
N ARG A 180 -0.70 -0.41 -3.46
CA ARG A 180 0.35 -0.36 -2.44
C ARG A 180 -0.18 0.01 -1.06
N ILE A 181 -1.30 0.74 -1.03
CA ILE A 181 -2.04 1.07 0.19
C ILE A 181 -2.85 -0.16 0.63
N TRP A 182 -3.56 -0.80 -0.29
CA TRP A 182 -4.30 -2.04 -0.01
C TRP A 182 -3.36 -3.18 0.43
N GLY A 183 -2.17 -3.26 -0.16
CA GLY A 183 -1.10 -4.15 0.28
C GLY A 183 -0.45 -3.78 1.61
N GLY A 184 -0.82 -2.64 2.23
CA GLY A 184 -0.34 -2.22 3.54
C GLY A 184 1.11 -1.72 3.60
N ILE A 185 1.76 -1.41 2.47
CA ILE A 185 3.19 -1.06 2.46
C ILE A 185 3.49 0.42 2.21
N HIS A 186 2.47 1.22 1.86
CA HIS A 186 2.55 2.67 1.72
C HIS A 186 1.28 3.32 2.32
N PRO A 187 1.40 4.40 3.10
CA PRO A 187 0.27 5.26 3.45
C PRO A 187 -0.10 6.20 2.27
N PRO A 188 -1.31 6.81 2.27
CA PRO A 188 -1.75 7.71 1.20
C PRO A 188 -0.81 8.89 0.88
N MET A 189 -0.06 9.38 1.88
CA MET A 189 0.92 10.46 1.69
C MET A 189 2.08 10.08 0.76
N ASP A 190 2.49 8.80 0.76
CA ASP A 190 3.53 8.30 -0.13
C ASP A 190 3.04 8.22 -1.58
N ASP A 191 1.74 8.00 -1.77
CA ASP A 191 1.14 7.82 -3.08
C ASP A 191 0.90 9.15 -3.80
N ILE A 192 0.13 10.06 -3.20
CA ILE A 192 -0.29 11.32 -3.85
C ILE A 192 0.93 12.12 -4.33
N ARG A 193 1.97 12.21 -3.50
CA ARG A 193 3.22 12.90 -3.87
C ARG A 193 3.99 12.15 -4.94
N GLY A 194 3.94 10.83 -4.95
CA GLY A 194 4.58 10.00 -5.98
C GLY A 194 3.96 10.24 -7.35
N ARG A 195 2.62 10.33 -7.40
CA ARG A 195 1.91 10.70 -8.63
C ARG A 195 2.36 12.08 -9.12
N VAL A 196 2.40 13.09 -8.26
CA VAL A 196 2.86 14.44 -8.65
C VAL A 196 4.28 14.42 -9.24
N VAL A 197 5.21 13.72 -8.60
CA VAL A 197 6.58 13.55 -9.11
C VAL A 197 6.59 12.85 -10.46
N GLY A 198 5.80 11.77 -10.62
CA GLY A 198 5.69 11.03 -11.87
C GLY A 198 5.21 11.91 -13.04
N SER A 199 4.20 12.77 -12.82
CA SER A 199 3.74 13.71 -13.85
C SER A 199 4.81 14.72 -14.24
N GLN A 200 5.53 15.29 -13.27
CA GLN A 200 6.61 16.25 -13.56
C GLN A 200 7.78 15.61 -14.32
N VAL A 201 8.11 14.35 -14.00
CA VAL A 201 9.14 13.60 -14.74
C VAL A 201 8.69 13.36 -16.18
N ALA A 202 7.44 12.97 -16.40
CA ALA A 202 6.92 12.78 -17.75
C ALA A 202 6.92 14.07 -18.57
N GLU A 203 6.45 15.18 -18.00
CA GLU A 203 6.48 16.50 -18.64
C GLU A 203 7.89 16.88 -19.11
N ARG A 204 8.90 16.71 -18.24
CA ARG A 204 10.30 16.99 -18.59
C ARG A 204 10.85 16.05 -19.64
N ALA A 205 10.50 14.76 -19.58
CA ALA A 205 10.96 13.78 -20.55
C ALA A 205 10.35 14.03 -21.94
N ILE A 206 9.09 14.43 -22.00
CA ILE A 206 8.40 14.81 -23.24
C ILE A 206 9.03 16.06 -23.83
N ALA A 207 9.23 17.11 -23.02
CA ALA A 207 9.86 18.35 -23.48
C ALA A 207 11.27 18.09 -24.06
N ALA A 208 12.09 17.30 -23.37
CA ALA A 208 13.42 16.93 -23.85
C ALA A 208 13.38 16.14 -25.17
N PHE A 209 12.36 15.28 -25.36
CA PHE A 209 12.16 14.55 -26.61
C PHE A 209 11.77 15.49 -27.76
N GLU A 210 10.86 16.44 -27.51
CA GLU A 210 10.43 17.43 -28.51
C GLU A 210 11.56 18.38 -28.91
N GLU A 211 12.38 18.81 -27.95
CA GLU A 211 13.57 19.63 -28.21
C GLU A 211 14.54 18.89 -29.14
N GLY A 212 14.89 17.63 -28.82
CA GLY A 212 15.77 16.83 -29.66
C GLY A 212 15.22 16.56 -31.07
N ALA A 213 13.91 16.37 -31.20
CA ALA A 213 13.27 16.16 -32.50
C ALA A 213 13.26 17.41 -33.40
N ASN A 214 13.38 18.61 -32.83
CA ASN A 214 13.43 19.87 -33.57
C ASN A 214 14.86 20.25 -34.01
N GLU A 215 15.87 19.56 -33.49
CA GLU A 215 17.29 19.79 -33.84
C GLU A 215 17.78 18.93 -35.03
N GLU A 216 16.99 17.92 -35.47
CA GLU A 216 17.23 17.05 -36.64
C GLU A 216 16.47 17.51 -37.90
#